data_AF-A0A512MHR7-F1
#
_entry.id   AF-A0A512MHR7-F1
#
_cell.length_a   1.000
_cell.length_b   1.000
_cell.length_c   1.000
_cell.angle_alpha   90.00
_cell.angle_beta   90.00
_cell.angle_gamma   90.00
#
_symmetry.space_group_name_H-M   'P 1'
#
loop_
_entity.id
_entity.type
_entity.pdbx_description
1 polymer ?
#
loop_
_entity_poly.entity_id
_entity_poly.type
_entity_poly.pdbx_seq_one_letter_code
_entity_poly.pdbx_strand_id
1 'polypeptide(L)'
;MSDPNQNDSSIFPATRWTLVGHLKDPGESGILAKKALDHLCKSYWYPLYVYARRFGLDEDGAKDIVQDLFARLIEGNYMAQAEAAKGKLRNFLLTSLKFEIGHLRERERAAKRGGGRIPESLDLTDAEGRYVLEPESQEADPERAFERKWALQLLERTRDVLRDTYVRDGKGPLFDLLSPALSEGDRWGGHAEAAVTLGMNEGAVRVALSRLRKRYAEALRAEVASTVGDDGDVKAELAYLIGLFGPG
;
A
#
# COMPACT_ATOMS: atom_id res chain seq x y z
N MET A 1 3.73 12.89 -39.18
CA MET A 1 3.49 11.63 -38.43
C MET A 1 4.15 11.80 -37.08
N SER A 2 3.37 11.99 -36.01
CA SER A 2 3.88 12.17 -34.66
C SER A 2 3.36 11.02 -33.81
N ASP A 3 4.27 10.26 -33.21
CA ASP A 3 3.96 9.12 -32.34
C ASP A 3 3.25 9.58 -31.06
N PRO A 4 2.09 9.01 -30.70
CA PRO A 4 1.32 9.42 -29.52
C PRO A 4 1.69 8.65 -28.24
N ASN A 5 2.86 8.02 -28.16
CA ASN A 5 3.15 7.04 -27.09
C ASN A 5 4.24 7.47 -26.08
N GLN A 6 4.35 8.77 -25.77
CA GLN A 6 5.28 9.28 -24.76
C GLN A 6 4.58 10.32 -23.87
N ASN A 7 3.93 9.92 -22.76
CA ASN A 7 3.89 10.67 -21.47
C ASN A 7 2.97 10.14 -20.34
N ASP A 8 2.53 8.87 -20.31
CA ASP A 8 1.66 8.39 -19.21
C ASP A 8 2.40 7.93 -17.93
N SER A 9 3.73 8.02 -17.89
CA SER A 9 4.55 7.71 -16.70
C SER A 9 4.52 8.79 -15.60
N SER A 10 3.76 9.88 -15.79
CA SER A 10 3.70 11.02 -14.86
C SER A 10 2.53 10.98 -13.86
N ILE A 11 1.61 10.01 -13.96
CA ILE A 11 0.39 9.95 -13.14
C ILE A 11 0.68 9.46 -11.71
N PHE A 12 1.76 8.70 -11.53
CA PHE A 12 2.18 8.21 -10.23
C PHE A 12 3.51 8.90 -9.88
N PRO A 13 3.60 9.59 -8.72
CA PRO A 13 4.90 10.00 -8.22
C PRO A 13 5.75 8.74 -8.12
N ALA A 14 6.91 8.71 -8.79
CA ALA A 14 7.92 7.68 -8.57
C ALA A 14 8.02 7.50 -7.06
N THR A 15 7.80 6.32 -6.50
CA THR A 15 7.84 6.11 -5.04
C THR A 15 8.08 4.63 -4.76
N ARG A 16 9.28 4.26 -4.28
CA ARG A 16 9.48 3.45 -3.05
C ARG A 16 10.86 2.80 -2.94
N TRP A 17 11.51 2.39 -4.03
CA TRP A 17 12.96 2.06 -4.02
C TRP A 17 13.82 3.18 -4.62
N THR A 18 13.39 3.73 -5.76
CA THR A 18 14.08 4.85 -6.44
C THR A 18 14.20 6.08 -5.55
N LEU A 19 13.16 6.41 -4.77
CA LEU A 19 13.18 7.51 -3.78
C LEU A 19 14.03 7.26 -2.55
N VAL A 20 14.12 6.00 -2.12
CA VAL A 20 15.03 5.58 -1.06
C VAL A 20 16.49 5.73 -1.53
N GLY A 21 16.76 5.51 -2.81
CA GLY A 21 18.03 5.85 -3.45
C GLY A 21 18.33 7.35 -3.47
N HIS A 22 17.31 8.20 -3.65
CA HIS A 22 17.45 9.67 -3.63
C HIS A 22 17.65 10.28 -2.23
N LEU A 23 17.46 9.52 -1.15
CA LEU A 23 17.83 9.94 0.22
C LEU A 23 19.34 10.17 0.40
N LYS A 24 20.16 9.85 -0.61
CA LYS A 24 21.62 10.02 -0.62
C LYS A 24 22.10 11.40 -1.06
N ASP A 25 21.23 12.28 -1.58
CA ASP A 25 21.63 13.58 -2.16
C ASP A 25 20.99 14.78 -1.41
N PRO A 26 21.73 15.74 -0.83
CA PRO A 26 21.19 16.76 0.10
C PRO A 26 20.29 17.86 -0.49
N GLY A 27 19.99 17.85 -1.80
CA GLY A 27 19.18 18.87 -2.49
C GLY A 27 17.66 18.69 -2.39
N GLU A 28 16.90 19.00 -3.45
CA GLU A 28 15.43 18.84 -3.64
C GLU A 28 14.84 17.50 -3.12
N SER A 29 15.69 16.51 -2.84
CA SER A 29 15.45 15.26 -2.14
C SER A 29 14.68 15.36 -0.83
N GLY A 30 14.76 16.46 -0.05
CA GLY A 30 14.11 16.53 1.27
C GLY A 30 12.57 16.45 1.24
N ILE A 31 11.93 17.11 0.28
CA ILE A 31 10.46 17.07 0.12
C ILE A 31 10.01 15.72 -0.43
N LEU A 32 10.76 15.21 -1.40
CA LEU A 32 10.52 13.90 -2.03
C LEU A 32 10.67 12.76 -1.01
N ALA A 33 11.72 12.79 -0.19
CA ALA A 33 11.95 11.90 0.94
C ALA A 33 10.76 11.85 1.91
N LYS A 34 10.30 13.02 2.34
CA LYS A 34 9.18 13.15 3.26
C LYS A 34 7.87 12.60 2.67
N LYS A 35 7.63 12.82 1.37
CA LYS A 35 6.47 12.24 0.66
C LYS A 35 6.56 10.73 0.55
N ALA A 36 7.73 10.19 0.25
CA ALA A 36 7.94 8.74 0.17
C ALA A 36 7.75 8.05 1.52
N LEU A 37 8.23 8.69 2.59
CA LEU A 37 8.06 8.21 3.95
C LEU A 37 6.61 8.29 4.42
N ASP A 38 5.90 9.41 4.19
CA ASP A 38 4.48 9.53 4.49
C ASP A 38 3.65 8.44 3.79
N HIS A 39 3.98 8.18 2.53
CA HIS A 39 3.39 7.09 1.75
C HIS A 39 3.69 5.70 2.32
N LEU A 40 4.94 5.46 2.74
CA LEU A 40 5.35 4.22 3.39
C LEU A 40 4.57 4.01 4.69
N CYS A 41 4.54 5.02 5.57
CA CYS A 41 3.78 4.99 6.81
C CYS A 41 2.32 4.61 6.51
N LYS A 42 1.64 5.38 5.65
CA LYS A 42 0.22 5.17 5.29
C LYS A 42 -0.10 3.78 4.72
N SER A 43 0.87 3.14 4.06
CA SER A 43 0.65 1.89 3.33
C SER A 43 1.13 0.63 4.05
N TYR A 44 1.85 0.79 5.16
CA TYR A 44 2.43 -0.34 5.88
C TYR A 44 2.12 -0.33 7.37
N TRP A 45 1.73 0.79 7.97
CA TRP A 45 1.47 0.84 9.42
C TRP A 45 0.43 -0.18 9.87
N TYR A 46 -0.70 -0.28 9.16
CA TYR A 46 -1.78 -1.18 9.57
C TYR A 46 -1.48 -2.65 9.25
N PRO A 47 -0.93 -3.03 8.08
CA PRO A 47 -0.45 -4.39 7.87
C PRO A 47 0.54 -4.84 8.94
N LEU A 48 1.50 -3.99 9.32
CA LEU A 48 2.49 -4.26 10.36
C LEU A 48 1.83 -4.35 11.75
N TYR A 49 0.83 -3.52 12.04
CA TYR A 49 0.01 -3.61 13.25
C TYR A 49 -0.72 -4.95 13.33
N VAL A 50 -1.38 -5.38 12.24
CA VAL A 50 -2.07 -6.68 12.18
C VAL A 50 -1.09 -7.83 12.40
N TYR A 51 0.12 -7.75 11.82
CA TYR A 51 1.18 -8.73 12.10
C TYR A 51 1.49 -8.79 13.59
N ALA A 52 1.77 -7.64 14.22
CA ALA A 52 2.14 -7.56 15.63
C ALA A 52 1.04 -8.13 16.55
N ARG A 53 -0.23 -7.80 16.29
CA ARG A 53 -1.36 -8.34 17.04
C ARG A 53 -1.49 -9.86 16.88
N ARG A 54 -1.36 -10.38 15.65
CA ARG A 54 -1.41 -11.84 15.40
C ARG A 54 -0.19 -12.60 15.89
N PHE A 55 0.96 -11.94 15.98
CA PHE A 55 2.16 -12.48 16.61
C PHE A 55 1.97 -12.68 18.12
N GLY A 56 1.03 -11.94 18.74
CA GLY A 56 0.64 -12.09 20.13
C GLY A 56 0.94 -10.88 21.01
N LEU A 57 1.32 -9.73 20.43
CA LEU A 57 1.39 -8.48 21.18
C LEU A 57 -0.01 -7.96 21.48
N ASP A 58 -0.20 -7.32 22.63
CA ASP A 58 -1.40 -6.58 22.96
C ASP A 58 -1.52 -5.29 22.12
N GLU A 59 -2.61 -4.54 22.30
CA GLU A 59 -2.87 -3.31 21.55
C GLU A 59 -1.71 -2.31 21.68
N ASP A 60 -1.32 -2.00 22.92
CA ASP A 60 -0.29 -1.02 23.21
C ASP A 60 1.09 -1.48 22.69
N GLY A 61 1.46 -2.73 22.93
CA GLY A 61 2.72 -3.28 22.42
C GLY A 61 2.79 -3.32 20.89
N ALA A 62 1.66 -3.58 20.22
CA ALA A 62 1.58 -3.55 18.77
C ALA A 62 1.67 -2.12 18.21
N LYS A 63 1.04 -1.14 18.85
CA LYS A 63 1.17 0.28 18.48
C LYS A 63 2.61 0.76 18.65
N ASP A 64 3.19 0.49 19.81
CA ASP A 64 4.54 0.90 20.17
C ASP A 64 5.55 0.33 19.17
N ILE A 65 5.53 -0.98 18.91
CA ILE A 65 6.54 -1.62 18.05
C ILE A 65 6.49 -1.15 16.59
N VAL A 66 5.30 -0.84 16.09
CA VAL A 66 5.13 -0.26 14.75
C VAL A 66 5.69 1.17 14.74
N GLN A 67 5.44 1.93 15.80
CA GLN A 67 5.90 3.31 15.94
C GLN A 67 7.43 3.42 16.04
N ASP A 68 8.04 2.91 17.12
CA ASP A 68 8.95 1.78 16.95
C ASP A 68 9.93 1.76 15.76
N LEU A 69 9.52 0.92 14.83
CA LEU A 69 10.12 0.64 13.54
C LEU A 69 10.15 1.90 12.67
N PHE A 70 9.03 2.62 12.52
CA PHE A 70 9.01 3.80 11.65
C PHE A 70 9.94 4.91 12.17
N ALA A 71 9.99 5.13 13.49
CA ALA A 71 10.94 6.05 14.11
C ALA A 71 12.38 5.74 13.67
N ARG A 72 12.78 4.47 13.77
CA ARG A 72 14.12 4.02 13.39
C ARG A 72 14.39 4.08 11.89
N LEU A 73 13.38 3.79 11.06
CA LEU A 73 13.50 3.95 9.61
C LEU A 73 13.75 5.41 9.22
N ILE A 74 13.17 6.36 9.97
CA ILE A 74 13.33 7.80 9.77
C ILE A 74 14.68 8.30 10.31
N GLU A 75 15.03 7.93 11.54
CA GLU A 75 16.22 8.42 12.23
C GLU A 75 17.52 7.81 11.69
N GLY A 76 17.52 6.51 11.36
CA GLY A 76 18.75 5.76 11.10
C GLY A 76 19.19 5.70 9.65
N ASN A 77 18.51 6.37 8.72
CA ASN A 77 18.74 6.22 7.27
C ASN A 77 18.78 4.74 6.83
N TYR A 78 18.06 3.85 7.54
CA TYR A 78 18.03 2.39 7.30
C TYR A 78 17.57 2.07 5.89
N MET A 79 16.74 2.94 5.33
CA MET A 79 16.31 2.87 3.94
C MET A 79 17.49 3.03 2.97
N ALA A 80 18.48 3.89 3.24
CA ALA A 80 19.66 4.01 2.36
C ALA A 80 20.58 2.77 2.39
N GLN A 81 20.50 1.95 3.45
CA GLN A 81 21.17 0.65 3.57
C GLN A 81 20.35 -0.50 3.00
N ALA A 82 19.02 -0.34 2.89
CA ALA A 82 18.20 -1.22 2.10
C ALA A 82 18.67 -1.04 0.65
N GLU A 83 19.43 -2.01 0.14
CA GLU A 83 19.75 -2.05 -1.28
C GLU A 83 18.51 -2.52 -2.02
N ALA A 84 18.03 -1.73 -2.99
CA ALA A 84 16.93 -2.14 -3.89
C ALA A 84 17.20 -3.49 -4.56
N ALA A 85 18.47 -3.88 -4.69
CA ALA A 85 18.91 -5.18 -5.17
C ALA A 85 18.55 -6.39 -4.25
N LYS A 86 18.06 -6.17 -3.01
CA LYS A 86 17.81 -7.24 -2.02
C LYS A 86 16.38 -7.75 -1.94
N GLY A 87 15.47 -7.27 -2.79
CA GLY A 87 14.13 -7.88 -2.97
C GLY A 87 12.95 -6.94 -2.72
N LYS A 88 11.83 -7.51 -2.25
CA LYS A 88 10.55 -6.79 -2.11
C LYS A 88 10.54 -5.95 -0.84
N LEU A 89 10.10 -4.69 -0.92
CA LEU A 89 10.04 -3.76 0.22
C LEU A 89 9.22 -4.32 1.40
N ARG A 90 8.13 -5.05 1.09
CA ARG A 90 7.31 -5.67 2.14
C ARG A 90 8.09 -6.70 2.98
N ASN A 91 9.01 -7.45 2.36
CA ASN A 91 9.80 -8.46 3.05
C ASN A 91 10.83 -7.80 3.95
N PHE A 92 11.44 -6.71 3.47
CA PHE A 92 12.34 -5.88 4.27
C PHE A 92 11.62 -5.36 5.52
N LEU A 93 10.48 -4.69 5.36
CA LEU A 93 9.70 -4.13 6.49
C LEU A 93 9.26 -5.20 7.49
N LEU A 94 8.77 -6.34 6.98
CA LEU A 94 8.36 -7.46 7.83
C LEU A 94 9.56 -8.05 8.59
N THR A 95 10.70 -8.21 7.92
CA THR A 95 11.94 -8.69 8.55
C THR A 95 12.41 -7.71 9.62
N SER A 96 12.42 -6.41 9.33
CA SER A 96 12.74 -5.37 10.30
C SER A 96 11.81 -5.45 11.51
N LEU A 97 10.49 -5.54 11.31
CA LEU A 97 9.53 -5.68 12.41
C LEU A 97 9.81 -6.91 13.29
N LYS A 98 10.11 -8.07 12.69
CA LYS A 98 10.47 -9.29 13.43
C LYS A 98 11.74 -9.09 14.26
N PHE A 99 12.74 -8.39 13.73
CA PHE A 99 13.93 -8.03 14.51
C PHE A 99 13.56 -7.12 15.70
N GLU A 100 12.72 -6.10 15.50
CA GLU A 100 12.29 -5.23 16.61
C GLU A 100 11.56 -6.01 17.69
N ILE A 101 10.69 -6.94 17.30
CA ILE A 101 9.96 -7.79 18.22
C ILE A 101 10.92 -8.71 18.99
N GLY A 102 11.95 -9.25 18.35
CA GLY A 102 13.00 -10.02 19.02
C GLY A 102 13.73 -9.22 20.11
N HIS A 103 13.98 -7.94 19.84
CA HIS A 103 14.64 -7.02 20.78
C HIS A 103 13.70 -6.46 21.86
N LEU A 104 12.37 -6.61 21.77
CA LEU A 104 11.43 -6.20 22.83
C LEU A 104 11.81 -6.82 24.17
N ARG A 105 12.09 -8.13 24.21
CA ARG A 105 12.44 -8.84 25.45
C ARG A 105 13.78 -8.40 26.05
N GLU A 106 14.73 -7.97 25.22
CA GLU A 106 16.01 -7.41 25.68
C GLU A 106 15.82 -6.00 26.22
N ARG A 107 14.96 -5.21 25.59
CA ARG A 107 14.61 -3.85 26.01
C ARG A 107 13.75 -3.82 27.26
N GLU A 108 12.75 -4.68 27.41
CA GLU A 108 11.97 -4.79 28.66
C GLU A 108 12.85 -5.14 29.86
N ARG A 109 13.91 -5.93 29.65
CA ARG A 109 14.92 -6.23 30.69
C ARG A 109 15.85 -5.04 30.98
N ALA A 110 16.14 -4.20 29.98
CA ALA A 110 16.98 -3.01 30.12
C ALA A 110 16.20 -1.75 30.58
N ALA A 111 14.92 -1.63 30.24
CA ALA A 111 14.07 -0.46 30.36
C ALA A 111 13.30 -0.38 31.69
N LYS A 112 13.89 -0.89 32.78
CA LYS A 112 13.51 -0.44 34.13
C LYS A 112 13.90 1.02 34.42
N ARG A 113 14.41 1.79 33.45
CA ARG A 113 14.73 3.23 33.59
C ARG A 113 14.58 4.00 32.27
N GLY A 114 13.47 4.74 32.14
CA GLY A 114 13.26 5.92 31.27
C GLY A 114 13.33 5.67 29.75
N GLY A 115 12.41 6.12 28.91
CA GLY A 115 11.39 7.16 28.98
C GLY A 115 11.13 7.51 27.51
N GLY A 116 9.86 7.46 27.10
CA GLY A 116 9.44 7.31 25.70
C GLY A 116 9.73 8.49 24.78
N ARG A 117 9.59 8.21 23.48
CA ARG A 117 9.38 9.19 22.42
C ARG A 117 8.39 8.61 21.41
N ILE A 118 7.28 9.33 21.26
CA ILE A 118 6.19 9.06 20.31
C ILE A 118 6.47 9.90 19.07
N PRO A 119 6.84 9.35 17.91
CA PRO A 119 6.72 10.06 16.65
C PRO A 119 5.25 10.32 16.30
N GLU A 120 4.87 11.59 16.20
CA GLU A 120 3.54 12.15 15.86
C GLU A 120 3.03 11.84 14.43
N SER A 121 3.50 10.80 13.75
CA SER A 121 3.19 10.60 12.31
C SER A 121 2.30 9.40 11.98
N LEU A 122 1.85 8.62 12.96
CA LEU A 122 0.97 7.46 12.74
C LEU A 122 -0.40 7.73 13.35
N ASP A 123 -1.46 7.73 12.54
CA ASP A 123 -2.83 7.76 13.04
C ASP A 123 -3.23 6.35 13.52
N LEU A 124 -2.73 5.98 14.70
CA LEU A 124 -3.02 4.71 15.38
C LEU A 124 -4.31 4.78 16.21
N THR A 125 -5.03 5.92 16.14
CA THR A 125 -6.15 6.24 17.04
C THR A 125 -7.30 5.24 16.92
N ASP A 126 -7.56 4.72 15.72
CA ASP A 126 -8.62 3.72 15.44
C ASP A 126 -8.06 2.34 15.05
N ALA A 127 -6.80 2.05 15.36
CA ALA A 127 -6.16 0.80 14.95
C ALA A 127 -6.88 -0.44 15.50
N GLU A 128 -7.25 -0.42 16.78
CA GLU A 128 -7.92 -1.56 17.42
C GLU A 128 -9.39 -1.68 17.00
N GLY A 129 -10.09 -0.56 16.80
CA GLY A 129 -11.46 -0.56 16.26
C GLY A 129 -11.50 -1.25 14.88
N ARG A 130 -10.56 -0.90 14.00
CA ARG A 130 -10.40 -1.56 12.70
C ARG A 130 -10.03 -3.03 12.83
N TYR A 131 -9.14 -3.39 13.77
CA TYR A 131 -8.66 -4.75 14.00
C TYR A 131 -9.74 -5.71 14.54
N VAL A 132 -10.54 -5.28 15.51
CA VAL A 132 -11.61 -6.08 16.12
C VAL A 132 -12.73 -6.39 15.11
N LEU A 133 -12.96 -5.48 14.16
CA LEU A 133 -13.92 -5.68 13.06
C LEU A 133 -13.38 -6.56 11.93
N GLU A 134 -12.10 -6.93 11.98
CA GLU A 134 -11.55 -7.81 10.96
C GLU A 134 -12.22 -9.18 11.04
N PRO A 135 -12.61 -9.76 9.88
CA PRO A 135 -13.10 -11.12 9.86
C PRO A 135 -12.05 -12.03 10.51
N GLU A 136 -12.43 -12.73 11.59
CA GLU A 136 -11.61 -13.75 12.26
C GLU A 136 -11.18 -14.89 11.32
N SER A 137 -11.66 -14.90 10.07
CA SER A 137 -11.46 -15.96 9.09
C SER A 137 -9.99 -16.36 8.94
N GLN A 138 -9.66 -17.46 9.62
CA GLN A 138 -8.77 -18.58 9.31
C GLN A 138 -7.27 -18.34 9.11
N GLU A 139 -6.79 -17.12 8.95
CA GLU A 139 -5.37 -16.89 8.66
C GLU A 139 -4.55 -16.73 9.96
N ALA A 140 -4.44 -17.80 10.76
CA ALA A 140 -3.67 -17.78 12.01
C ALA A 140 -2.20 -17.37 11.82
N ASP A 141 -1.68 -17.53 10.61
CA ASP A 141 -0.34 -17.09 10.23
C ASP A 141 -0.25 -15.55 10.17
N PRO A 142 0.54 -14.92 11.04
CA PRO A 142 0.76 -13.48 11.02
C PRO A 142 1.33 -12.98 9.68
N GLU A 143 2.18 -13.78 9.02
CA GLU A 143 2.81 -13.39 7.75
C GLU A 143 1.78 -13.30 6.62
N ARG A 144 0.95 -14.35 6.44
CA ARG A 144 -0.14 -14.29 5.45
C ARG A 144 -1.14 -13.19 5.76
N ALA A 145 -1.45 -12.94 7.04
CA ALA A 145 -2.33 -11.85 7.41
C ALA A 145 -1.75 -10.48 7.04
N PHE A 146 -0.45 -10.26 7.30
CA PHE A 146 0.28 -9.08 6.84
C PHE A 146 0.19 -8.93 5.32
N GLU A 147 0.49 -9.97 4.56
CA GLU A 147 0.53 -9.93 3.09
C GLU A 147 -0.85 -9.62 2.50
N ARG A 148 -1.92 -10.25 3.02
CA ARG A 148 -3.29 -9.96 2.60
C ARG A 148 -3.68 -8.51 2.92
N LYS A 149 -3.33 -8.01 4.11
CA LYS A 149 -3.68 -6.63 4.51
C LYS A 149 -2.94 -5.61 3.68
N TRP A 150 -1.67 -5.85 3.42
CA TRP A 150 -0.89 -5.04 2.50
C TRP A 150 -1.51 -5.03 1.10
N ALA A 151 -1.90 -6.20 0.59
CA ALA A 151 -2.54 -6.32 -0.72
C ALA A 151 -3.87 -5.54 -0.80
N LEU A 152 -4.71 -5.59 0.24
CA LEU A 152 -5.95 -4.81 0.32
C LEU A 152 -5.68 -3.31 0.31
N GLN A 153 -4.71 -2.83 1.09
CA GLN A 153 -4.34 -1.42 1.10
C GLN A 153 -3.78 -0.95 -0.24
N LEU A 154 -3.01 -1.80 -0.92
CA LEU A 154 -2.50 -1.52 -2.25
C LEU A 154 -3.64 -1.33 -3.27
N LEU A 155 -4.65 -2.22 -3.24
CA LEU A 155 -5.81 -2.15 -4.11
C LEU A 155 -6.67 -0.91 -3.85
N GLU A 156 -6.92 -0.60 -2.58
CA GLU A 156 -7.68 0.58 -2.12
C GLU A 156 -6.97 1.87 -2.56
N ARG A 157 -5.68 1.99 -2.28
CA ARG A 157 -4.90 3.16 -2.70
C ARG A 157 -4.87 3.33 -4.20
N THR A 158 -4.68 2.24 -4.95
CA THR A 158 -4.70 2.27 -6.42
C THR A 158 -6.03 2.81 -6.93
N ARG A 159 -7.14 2.43 -6.26
CA ARG A 159 -8.48 2.95 -6.57
C ARG A 159 -8.57 4.45 -6.27
N ASP A 160 -8.05 4.91 -5.14
CA ASP A 160 -8.09 6.34 -4.75
C ASP A 160 -7.28 7.23 -5.69
N VAL A 161 -6.05 6.83 -6.06
CA VAL A 161 -5.25 7.59 -7.03
C VAL A 161 -5.94 7.67 -8.39
N LEU A 162 -6.56 6.57 -8.82
CA LEU A 162 -7.33 6.55 -10.05
C LEU A 162 -8.57 7.44 -9.94
N ARG A 163 -9.26 7.44 -8.79
CA ARG A 163 -10.40 8.32 -8.51
C ARG A 163 -10.01 9.78 -8.63
N ASP A 164 -8.93 10.19 -7.98
CA ASP A 164 -8.44 11.58 -8.01
C ASP A 164 -8.13 12.04 -9.43
N THR A 165 -7.61 11.14 -10.26
CA THR A 165 -7.36 11.40 -11.68
C THR A 165 -8.67 11.61 -12.45
N TYR A 166 -9.67 10.76 -12.23
CA TYR A 166 -10.98 10.93 -12.86
C TYR A 166 -11.71 12.18 -12.38
N VAL A 167 -11.62 12.52 -11.09
CA VAL A 167 -12.20 13.74 -10.52
C VAL A 167 -11.58 14.98 -11.16
N ARG A 168 -10.25 15.01 -11.30
CA ARG A 168 -9.52 16.10 -11.96
C ARG A 168 -9.93 16.28 -13.43
N ASP A 169 -10.21 15.18 -14.11
CA ASP A 169 -10.70 15.16 -15.50
C ASP A 169 -12.20 15.51 -15.62
N GLY A 170 -12.90 15.84 -14.52
CA GLY A 170 -14.34 16.10 -14.50
C GLY A 170 -15.20 14.84 -14.66
N LYS A 171 -14.61 13.65 -14.50
CA LYS A 171 -15.23 12.32 -14.67
C LYS A 171 -15.45 11.59 -13.35
N GLY A 172 -15.48 12.31 -12.22
CA GLY A 172 -15.74 11.75 -10.89
C GLY A 172 -17.02 10.89 -10.84
N PRO A 173 -18.19 11.39 -11.30
CA PRO A 173 -19.44 10.61 -11.29
C PRO A 173 -19.36 9.30 -12.10
N LEU A 174 -18.63 9.33 -13.23
CA LEU A 174 -18.40 8.13 -14.04
C LEU A 174 -17.54 7.12 -13.28
N PHE A 175 -16.49 7.59 -12.59
CA PHE A 175 -15.67 6.71 -11.77
C PHE A 175 -16.48 6.10 -10.63
N ASP A 176 -17.20 6.93 -9.87
CA ASP A 176 -17.94 6.47 -8.68
C ASP A 176 -18.95 5.38 -9.06
N LEU A 177 -19.64 5.55 -10.19
CA LEU A 177 -20.65 4.60 -10.67
C LEU A 177 -20.08 3.30 -11.27
N LEU A 178 -18.92 3.36 -11.94
CA LEU A 178 -18.30 2.20 -12.58
C LEU A 178 -17.29 1.46 -11.69
N SER A 179 -16.76 2.11 -10.65
CA SER A 179 -15.72 1.55 -9.79
C SER A 179 -16.10 0.27 -9.04
N PRO A 180 -17.37 -0.01 -8.66
CA PRO A 180 -17.75 -1.32 -8.10
C PRO A 180 -17.43 -2.49 -9.02
N ALA A 181 -17.49 -2.28 -10.34
CA ALA A 181 -17.19 -3.28 -11.36
C ALA A 181 -15.72 -3.74 -11.39
N LEU A 182 -14.82 -3.02 -10.71
CA LEU A 182 -13.43 -3.41 -10.53
C LEU A 182 -13.29 -4.58 -9.56
N SER A 183 -14.10 -4.61 -8.50
CA SER A 183 -14.10 -5.68 -7.50
C SER A 183 -15.09 -6.81 -7.85
N GLU A 184 -16.22 -6.47 -8.45
CA GLU A 184 -17.27 -7.43 -8.79
C GLU A 184 -17.02 -8.19 -10.10
N GLY A 185 -16.15 -7.68 -10.97
CA GLY A 185 -15.82 -8.31 -12.24
C GLY A 185 -17.04 -8.49 -13.13
N ASP A 186 -17.27 -9.71 -13.61
CA ASP A 186 -18.40 -10.04 -14.48
C ASP A 186 -19.75 -10.13 -13.74
N ARG A 187 -19.74 -10.14 -12.40
CA ARG A 187 -20.97 -10.10 -11.59
C ARG A 187 -21.62 -8.73 -11.54
N TRP A 188 -20.91 -7.69 -11.99
CA TRP A 188 -21.42 -6.32 -11.95
C TRP A 188 -22.56 -6.11 -12.96
N GLY A 189 -23.78 -5.94 -12.44
CA GLY A 189 -25.01 -5.78 -13.23
C GLY A 189 -25.37 -4.33 -13.60
N GLY A 190 -24.58 -3.34 -13.20
CA GLY A 190 -24.94 -1.91 -13.24
C GLY A 190 -24.93 -1.22 -14.60
N HIS A 191 -24.86 -1.94 -15.73
CA HIS A 191 -24.69 -1.34 -17.05
C HIS A 191 -25.86 -0.42 -17.47
N ALA A 192 -27.10 -0.90 -17.30
CA ALA A 192 -28.30 -0.16 -17.69
C ALA A 192 -28.52 1.08 -16.80
N GLU A 193 -28.35 0.92 -15.48
CA GLU A 193 -28.41 2.04 -14.53
C GLU A 193 -27.33 3.08 -14.83
N ALA A 194 -26.10 2.63 -15.09
CA ALA A 194 -25.01 3.52 -15.44
C ALA A 194 -25.25 4.28 -16.75
N ALA A 195 -25.87 3.64 -17.74
CA ALA A 195 -26.24 4.28 -18.99
C ALA A 195 -27.22 5.45 -18.76
N VAL A 196 -28.28 5.22 -17.98
CA VAL A 196 -29.27 6.25 -17.65
C VAL A 196 -28.64 7.39 -16.87
N THR A 197 -27.93 7.08 -15.78
CA THR A 197 -27.37 8.09 -14.87
C THR A 197 -26.28 8.94 -15.52
N LEU A 198 -25.49 8.37 -16.43
CA LEU A 198 -24.42 9.09 -17.14
C LEU A 198 -24.89 9.73 -18.45
N GLY A 199 -26.16 9.54 -18.86
CA GLY A 199 -26.65 9.99 -20.16
C GLY A 199 -25.94 9.32 -21.34
N MET A 200 -25.51 8.07 -21.16
CA MET A 200 -24.76 7.27 -22.14
C MET A 200 -25.63 6.13 -22.66
N ASN A 201 -25.27 5.54 -23.81
CA ASN A 201 -25.79 4.22 -24.17
C ASN A 201 -24.97 3.11 -23.51
N GLU A 202 -25.54 1.91 -23.35
CA GLU A 202 -24.86 0.78 -22.72
C GLU A 202 -23.54 0.39 -23.40
N GLY A 203 -23.43 0.53 -24.72
CA GLY A 203 -22.19 0.29 -25.46
C GLY A 203 -21.07 1.24 -25.02
N ALA A 204 -21.39 2.52 -24.85
CA ALA A 204 -20.45 3.51 -24.36
C ALA A 204 -20.06 3.26 -22.90
N VAL A 205 -20.98 2.77 -22.05
CA VAL A 205 -20.68 2.33 -20.67
C VAL A 205 -19.68 1.16 -20.67
N ARG A 206 -19.88 0.14 -21.51
CA ARG A 206 -18.95 -1.00 -21.63
C ARG A 206 -17.55 -0.54 -22.06
N VAL A 207 -17.46 0.39 -23.00
CA VAL A 207 -16.17 0.96 -23.44
C VAL A 207 -15.52 1.77 -22.31
N ALA A 208 -16.28 2.59 -21.58
CA ALA A 208 -15.78 3.34 -20.44
C ALA A 208 -15.26 2.40 -19.33
N LEU A 209 -15.99 1.33 -19.03
CA LEU A 209 -15.58 0.30 -18.07
C LEU A 209 -14.31 -0.43 -18.50
N SER A 210 -14.20 -0.80 -19.78
CA SER A 210 -12.99 -1.43 -20.32
C SER A 210 -11.76 -0.51 -20.17
N ARG A 211 -11.92 0.79 -20.46
CA ARG A 211 -10.85 1.79 -20.25
C ARG A 211 -10.52 1.97 -18.77
N LEU A 212 -11.52 1.97 -17.89
CA LEU A 212 -11.32 2.04 -16.44
C LEU A 212 -10.51 0.84 -15.94
N ARG A 213 -10.88 -0.38 -16.33
CA ARG A 213 -10.15 -1.62 -15.99
C ARG A 213 -8.70 -1.59 -16.47
N LYS A 214 -8.47 -1.12 -17.71
CA LYS A 214 -7.12 -0.97 -18.26
C LYS A 214 -6.28 0.01 -17.43
N ARG A 215 -6.81 1.20 -17.16
CA ARG A 215 -6.11 2.22 -16.34
C ARG A 215 -5.86 1.73 -14.91
N TYR A 216 -6.79 1.00 -14.31
CA TYR A 216 -6.60 0.39 -12.99
C TYR A 216 -5.49 -0.66 -13.00
N ALA A 217 -5.42 -1.51 -14.02
CA ALA A 217 -4.35 -2.49 -14.14
C ALA A 217 -2.97 -1.85 -14.38
N GLU A 218 -2.91 -0.75 -15.13
CA GLU A 218 -1.69 0.04 -15.33
C GLU A 218 -1.24 0.73 -14.02
N ALA A 219 -2.18 1.33 -13.31
CA ALA A 219 -1.95 1.92 -11.98
C ALA A 219 -1.43 0.90 -10.97
N LEU A 220 -2.08 -0.26 -10.88
CA LEU A 220 -1.68 -1.34 -9.98
C LEU A 220 -0.28 -1.88 -10.34
N ARG A 221 0.02 -2.05 -11.63
CA ARG A 221 1.37 -2.42 -12.08
C ARG A 221 2.42 -1.40 -11.66
N ALA A 222 2.14 -0.11 -11.79
CA ALA A 222 3.07 0.94 -11.39
C ALA A 222 3.33 0.92 -9.88
N GLU A 223 2.27 0.77 -9.07
CA GLU A 223 2.39 0.66 -7.61
C GLU A 223 3.12 -0.62 -7.16
N VAL A 224 2.95 -1.75 -7.86
CA VAL A 224 3.71 -2.97 -7.58
C VAL A 224 5.16 -2.83 -8.01
N ALA A 225 5.41 -2.32 -9.23
CA ALA A 225 6.74 -2.11 -9.77
C ALA A 225 7.59 -1.23 -8.85
N SER A 226 6.96 -0.28 -8.16
CA SER A 226 7.66 0.60 -7.24
C SER A 226 8.07 -0.09 -5.92
N THR A 227 7.45 -1.22 -5.58
CA THR A 227 7.71 -2.00 -4.35
C THR A 227 8.66 -3.18 -4.54
N VAL A 228 8.97 -3.54 -5.79
CA VAL A 228 9.94 -4.58 -6.13
C VAL A 228 11.29 -3.93 -6.47
N GLY A 229 12.39 -4.64 -6.18
CA GLY A 229 13.72 -4.22 -6.59
C GLY A 229 13.90 -4.18 -8.11
N ASP A 230 15.03 -3.65 -8.56
CA ASP A 230 15.31 -3.43 -10.00
C ASP A 230 15.26 -4.72 -10.84
N ASP A 231 15.61 -5.87 -10.26
CA ASP A 231 15.53 -7.20 -10.88
C ASP A 231 14.21 -7.94 -10.60
N GLY A 232 13.23 -7.26 -10.00
CA GLY A 232 11.98 -7.86 -9.55
C GLY A 232 10.97 -8.14 -10.67
N ASP A 233 10.42 -9.35 -10.70
CA ASP A 233 9.34 -9.70 -11.63
C ASP A 233 7.99 -9.18 -11.14
N VAL A 234 7.58 -8.02 -11.67
CA VAL A 234 6.28 -7.36 -11.42
C VAL A 234 5.10 -8.29 -11.76
N LYS A 235 5.24 -9.13 -12.79
CA LYS A 235 4.16 -10.04 -13.23
C LYS A 235 4.00 -11.19 -12.25
N ALA A 236 5.11 -11.80 -11.81
CA ALA A 236 5.08 -12.83 -10.77
C ALA A 236 4.51 -12.28 -9.47
N GLU A 237 4.86 -11.04 -9.13
CA GLU A 237 4.34 -10.36 -7.94
C GLU A 237 2.84 -10.12 -7.99
N LEU A 238 2.31 -9.65 -9.12
CA LEU A 238 0.87 -9.51 -9.32
C LEU A 238 0.13 -10.84 -9.27
N ALA A 239 0.71 -11.89 -9.87
CA ALA A 239 0.12 -13.23 -9.82
C ALA A 239 0.04 -13.75 -8.38
N TYR A 240 1.10 -13.53 -7.59
CA TYR A 240 1.12 -13.86 -6.16
C TYR A 240 0.04 -13.08 -5.39
N LEU A 241 -0.09 -11.78 -5.63
CA LEU A 241 -1.10 -10.94 -4.98
C LEU A 241 -2.54 -11.37 -5.30
N ILE A 242 -2.82 -11.76 -6.53
CA ILE A 242 -4.12 -12.31 -6.93
C ILE A 242 -4.37 -13.65 -6.22
N GLY A 243 -3.35 -14.50 -6.13
CA GLY A 243 -3.41 -15.78 -5.44
C GLY A 243 -3.77 -15.67 -3.95
N LEU A 244 -3.41 -14.55 -3.29
CA LEU A 244 -3.80 -14.31 -1.90
C LEU A 244 -5.33 -14.24 -1.73
N PHE A 245 -6.09 -13.84 -2.75
CA PHE A 245 -7.54 -13.70 -2.67
C PHE A 245 -8.32 -14.87 -3.29
N GLY A 246 -7.62 -15.86 -3.86
CA GLY A 246 -8.24 -17.07 -4.36
C GLY A 246 -8.77 -17.97 -3.23
N PRO A 247 -9.74 -18.86 -3.51
CA PRO A 247 -10.07 -19.93 -2.58
C PRO A 247 -8.82 -20.78 -2.36
N GLY A 248 -8.41 -20.91 -1.10
CA GLY A 248 -7.33 -21.81 -0.68
C GLY A 248 -7.71 -23.27 -0.84
#